data_AF-A0A846B767-F1
#
_entry.id   AF-A0A846B767-F1
#
_cell.length_a   1.000
_cell.length_b   1.000
_cell.length_c   1.000
_cell.angle_alpha   90.00
_cell.angle_beta   90.00
_cell.angle_gamma   90.00
#
_symmetry.space_group_name_H-M   'P 1'
#
loop_
_entity.id
_entity.type
_entity.pdbx_description
1 polymer ?
#
loop_
_entity_poly.entity_id
_entity_poly.type
_entity_poly.pdbx_seq_one_letter_code
_entity_poly.pdbx_strand_id
1 'polypeptide(L)'
;VHVHIRGFDVALRAALREDPDIVLVGEMRDLETTRIAIETAETGHLVFGTLHTTTAASTVDRVINQFPADEQEQIRLMLSTSLRGVIAQNLLKKKGGGRCAALEILIVTPGISAMIREGKTFQLPSAMQTGAKFGMQLLNDALEALVKEGKVEPNEALDRSAEKDDFAKRMEGAGIKVDYEGQ
;
A
#
# COMPACT_ATOMS: atom_id res chain seq x y z
N VAL A 1 -25.54 15.20 -8.93
CA VAL A 1 -24.46 15.19 -7.94
C VAL A 1 -24.47 16.54 -7.24
N HIS A 2 -24.78 16.59 -5.94
CA HIS A 2 -24.72 17.82 -5.17
C HIS A 2 -23.30 18.02 -4.63
N VAL A 3 -22.84 19.27 -4.64
CA VAL A 3 -21.53 19.67 -4.14
C VAL A 3 -21.71 20.22 -2.74
N HIS A 4 -21.18 19.52 -1.74
CA HIS A 4 -21.29 19.94 -0.33
C HIS A 4 -20.21 20.97 0.06
N ILE A 5 -19.05 20.95 -0.62
CA ILE A 5 -17.89 21.79 -0.28
C ILE A 5 -17.04 22.08 -1.51
N ARG A 6 -16.19 23.11 -1.43
CA ARG A 6 -15.45 23.68 -2.57
C ARG A 6 -14.07 23.05 -2.84
N GLY A 7 -13.56 22.19 -1.97
CA GLY A 7 -12.22 21.58 -2.06
C GLY A 7 -11.90 20.64 -0.89
N PHE A 8 -10.95 19.72 -1.07
CA PHE A 8 -10.55 18.73 -0.04
C PHE A 8 -9.88 19.39 1.17
N ASP A 9 -9.03 20.38 0.94
CA ASP A 9 -8.36 21.19 1.97
C ASP A 9 -9.38 21.86 2.91
N VAL A 10 -10.41 22.51 2.34
CA VAL A 10 -11.47 23.17 3.09
C VAL A 10 -12.31 22.13 3.84
N ALA A 11 -12.63 21.01 3.20
CA ALA A 11 -13.39 19.92 3.82
C ALA A 11 -12.67 19.37 5.04
N LEU A 12 -11.38 19.10 4.89
CA LEU A 12 -10.57 18.43 5.89
C LEU A 12 -10.33 19.35 7.09
N ARG A 13 -9.98 20.62 6.86
CA ARG A 13 -9.84 21.61 7.95
C ARG A 13 -11.15 21.84 8.70
N ALA A 14 -12.28 21.85 8.01
CA ALA A 14 -13.59 21.97 8.65
C ALA A 14 -13.93 20.71 9.47
N ALA A 15 -13.73 19.52 8.90
CA ALA A 15 -13.99 18.25 9.57
C ALA A 15 -13.23 18.11 10.88
N LEU A 16 -11.97 18.58 10.96
CA LEU A 16 -11.18 18.56 12.20
C LEU A 16 -11.72 19.44 13.33
N ARG A 17 -12.67 20.35 13.04
CA ARG A 17 -13.37 21.16 14.06
C ARG A 17 -14.69 20.55 14.51
N GLU A 18 -15.10 19.45 13.89
CA GLU A 18 -16.33 18.72 14.21
C GLU A 18 -16.07 17.55 15.20
N ASP A 19 -14.96 17.60 15.93
CA ASP A 19 -14.53 16.58 16.90
C ASP A 19 -14.54 15.14 16.34
N PRO A 20 -13.89 14.87 15.18
CA PRO A 20 -13.94 13.55 14.57
C PRO A 20 -13.02 12.56 15.28
N ASP A 21 -13.40 11.29 15.35
CA ASP A 21 -12.45 10.22 15.72
C ASP A 21 -11.75 9.61 14.50
N ILE A 22 -12.46 9.56 13.37
CA ILE A 22 -12.05 8.88 12.13
C ILE A 22 -12.27 9.81 10.95
N VAL A 23 -11.26 9.91 10.09
CA VAL A 23 -11.27 10.76 8.90
C VAL A 23 -10.95 9.93 7.66
N LEU A 24 -11.81 9.99 6.65
CA LEU A 24 -11.53 9.42 5.32
C LEU A 24 -11.15 10.55 4.36
N VAL A 25 -9.86 10.66 4.09
CA VAL A 25 -9.31 11.52 3.04
C VAL A 25 -9.32 10.69 1.77
N GLY A 26 -10.11 11.07 0.76
CA GLY A 26 -10.29 10.29 -0.47
C GLY A 26 -8.97 9.94 -1.17
N GLU A 27 -8.60 10.71 -2.20
CA GLU A 27 -7.30 10.55 -2.89
C GLU A 27 -6.31 11.61 -2.37
N MET A 28 -5.14 11.18 -1.89
CA MET A 28 -4.07 12.09 -1.45
C MET A 28 -3.19 12.49 -2.64
N ARG A 29 -3.77 13.28 -3.55
CA ARG A 29 -3.13 13.64 -4.83
C ARG A 29 -2.22 14.86 -4.72
N ASP A 30 -2.62 15.86 -3.95
CA ASP A 30 -1.88 17.09 -3.77
C ASP A 30 -1.15 17.11 -2.40
N LEU A 31 -0.12 17.97 -2.36
CA LEU A 31 0.75 18.12 -1.20
C LEU A 31 -0.02 18.58 0.04
N GLU A 32 -1.00 19.49 -0.12
CA GLU A 32 -1.75 20.04 1.00
C GLU A 32 -2.64 18.98 1.65
N THR A 33 -3.37 18.20 0.86
CA THR A 33 -4.20 17.08 1.32
C THR A 33 -3.34 16.03 2.03
N THR A 34 -2.20 15.66 1.46
CA THR A 34 -1.28 14.69 2.07
C THR A 34 -0.72 15.21 3.40
N ARG A 35 -0.32 16.48 3.46
CA ARG A 35 0.19 17.11 4.69
C ARG A 35 -0.85 17.09 5.80
N ILE A 36 -2.06 17.57 5.53
CA ILE A 36 -3.11 17.62 6.54
C ILE A 36 -3.47 16.20 7.01
N ALA A 37 -3.49 15.21 6.13
CA ALA A 37 -3.73 13.81 6.50
C ALA A 37 -2.67 13.28 7.49
N ILE A 38 -1.38 13.54 7.25
CA ILE A 38 -0.29 13.13 8.14
C ILE A 38 -0.36 13.87 9.48
N GLU A 39 -0.57 15.20 9.47
CA GLU A 39 -0.74 15.99 10.71
C GLU A 39 -1.95 15.54 11.53
N THR A 40 -3.05 15.21 10.86
CA THR A 40 -4.27 14.68 11.49
C THR A 40 -4.00 13.32 12.16
N ALA A 41 -3.29 12.42 11.46
CA ALA A 41 -2.92 11.12 12.01
C ALA A 41 -1.96 11.26 13.21
N GLU A 42 -1.01 12.20 13.16
CA GLU A 42 -0.05 12.46 14.23
C GLU A 42 -0.73 12.99 15.51
N THR A 43 -1.83 13.74 15.37
CA THR A 43 -2.62 14.26 16.49
C THR A 43 -3.55 13.23 17.14
N GLY A 44 -3.54 11.98 16.67
CA GLY A 44 -4.23 10.85 17.31
C GLY A 44 -5.50 10.38 16.60
N HIS A 45 -5.88 10.99 15.49
CA HIS A 45 -7.04 10.59 14.69
C HIS A 45 -6.74 9.37 13.84
N LEU A 46 -7.74 8.52 13.58
CA LEU A 46 -7.61 7.45 12.59
C LEU A 46 -7.88 8.01 11.19
N VAL A 47 -6.84 8.06 10.36
CA VAL A 47 -6.96 8.58 8.99
C VAL A 47 -6.88 7.45 7.97
N PHE A 48 -7.87 7.37 7.10
CA PHE A 48 -7.83 6.56 5.88
C PHE A 48 -7.50 7.46 4.69
N GLY A 49 -6.57 7.02 3.85
CA GLY A 49 -6.13 7.71 2.65
C GLY A 49 -5.96 6.73 1.48
N THR A 50 -6.17 7.18 0.24
CA THR A 50 -5.88 6.38 -0.96
C THR A 50 -4.80 7.01 -1.83
N LEU A 51 -3.95 6.17 -2.43
CA LEU A 51 -2.98 6.51 -3.46
C LEU A 51 -3.04 5.48 -4.59
N HIS A 52 -2.43 5.81 -5.73
CA HIS A 52 -2.38 4.96 -6.93
C HIS A 52 -1.12 4.09 -7.03
N THR A 53 -0.46 3.81 -5.91
CA THR A 53 0.73 2.94 -5.83
C THR A 53 0.35 1.47 -5.82
N THR A 54 1.24 0.63 -6.35
CA THR A 54 0.98 -0.80 -6.55
C THR A 54 1.59 -1.69 -5.46
N THR A 55 2.46 -1.15 -4.62
CA THR A 55 3.11 -1.86 -3.50
C THR A 55 3.13 -1.02 -2.22
N ALA A 56 3.27 -1.67 -1.07
CA ALA A 56 3.37 -1.02 0.22
C ALA A 56 4.62 -0.12 0.32
N ALA A 57 5.78 -0.62 -0.13
CA ALA A 57 7.03 0.16 -0.11
C ALA A 57 6.94 1.40 -1.00
N SER A 58 6.46 1.26 -2.25
CA SER A 58 6.28 2.40 -3.15
C SER A 58 5.27 3.42 -2.64
N THR A 59 4.29 2.98 -1.84
CA THR A 59 3.33 3.89 -1.18
C THR A 59 4.02 4.78 -0.16
N VAL A 60 4.88 4.22 0.69
CA VAL A 60 5.66 4.99 1.68
C VAL A 60 6.56 5.99 0.97
N ASP A 61 7.30 5.55 -0.05
CA ASP A 61 8.18 6.42 -0.82
C ASP A 61 7.39 7.53 -1.54
N ARG A 62 6.23 7.21 -2.13
CA ARG A 62 5.39 8.18 -2.83
C ARG A 62 4.88 9.26 -1.88
N VAL A 63 4.47 8.90 -0.66
CA VAL A 63 4.01 9.87 0.34
C VAL A 63 5.14 10.85 0.68
N ILE A 64 6.35 10.36 0.94
CA ILE A 64 7.51 11.19 1.28
C ILE A 64 7.93 12.07 0.10
N ASN A 65 8.03 11.49 -1.10
CA ASN A 65 8.53 12.17 -2.30
C ASN A 65 7.61 13.24 -2.87
N GLN A 66 6.38 13.39 -2.34
CA GLN A 66 5.53 14.55 -2.66
C GLN A 66 6.05 15.84 -2.06
N PHE A 67 6.85 15.76 -0.99
CA PHE A 67 7.35 16.93 -0.26
C PHE A 67 8.68 17.43 -0.82
N PRO A 68 8.95 18.75 -0.72
CA PRO A 68 10.26 19.34 -0.97
C PRO A 68 11.37 18.65 -0.17
N ALA A 69 12.58 18.59 -0.73
CA ALA A 69 13.69 17.80 -0.16
C ALA A 69 14.07 18.19 1.28
N ASP A 70 13.93 19.46 1.63
CA ASP A 70 14.14 20.02 2.96
C ASP A 70 13.09 19.60 3.98
N GLU A 71 11.91 19.16 3.54
CA GLU A 71 10.83 18.69 4.41
C GLU A 71 10.76 17.15 4.51
N GLN A 72 11.37 16.41 3.56
CA GLN A 72 11.24 14.96 3.48
C GLN A 72 11.71 14.23 4.74
N GLU A 73 12.73 14.74 5.43
CA GLU A 73 13.18 14.16 6.70
C GLU A 73 12.12 14.27 7.80
N GLN A 74 11.52 15.44 7.96
CA GLN A 74 10.45 15.66 8.93
C GLN A 74 9.24 14.76 8.61
N ILE A 75 8.82 14.71 7.35
CA ILE A 75 7.68 13.89 6.93
C ILE A 75 7.94 12.40 7.15
N ARG A 76 9.16 11.94 6.87
CA ARG A 76 9.56 10.55 7.13
C ARG A 76 9.50 10.23 8.63
N LEU A 77 9.91 11.15 9.50
CA LEU A 77 9.79 11.00 10.95
C LEU A 77 8.33 10.89 11.39
N MET A 78 7.47 11.82 10.94
CA MET A 78 6.03 11.80 11.23
C MET A 78 5.34 10.55 10.69
N LEU A 79 5.69 10.11 9.48
CA LEU A 79 5.12 8.90 8.90
C LEU A 79 5.55 7.65 9.69
N SER A 80 6.78 7.63 10.24
CA SER A 80 7.27 6.52 11.04
C SER A 80 6.46 6.30 12.33
N THR A 81 5.84 7.33 12.88
CA THR A 81 5.03 7.29 14.11
C THR A 81 3.55 7.15 13.84
N SER A 82 3.04 7.80 12.79
CA SER A 82 1.61 7.85 12.47
C SER A 82 1.11 6.70 11.59
N LEU A 83 1.92 6.17 10.67
CA LEU A 83 1.49 5.11 9.75
C LEU A 83 1.17 3.82 10.50
N ARG A 84 -0.01 3.24 10.25
CA ARG A 84 -0.44 1.97 10.86
C ARG A 84 -0.35 0.78 9.92
N GLY A 85 -0.61 0.99 8.65
CA GLY A 85 -0.49 -0.04 7.64
C GLY A 85 -0.75 0.50 6.24
N VAL A 86 -0.41 -0.33 5.25
CA VAL A 86 -0.68 -0.07 3.84
C VAL A 86 -1.29 -1.34 3.25
N ILE A 87 -2.39 -1.18 2.52
CA ILE A 87 -3.03 -2.25 1.76
C ILE A 87 -2.95 -1.87 0.29
N ALA A 88 -2.07 -2.53 -0.45
CA ALA A 88 -1.96 -2.36 -1.90
C ALA A 88 -2.79 -3.44 -2.60
N GLN A 89 -3.78 -3.02 -3.38
CA GLN A 89 -4.76 -3.91 -4.00
C GLN A 89 -4.55 -4.01 -5.52
N ASN A 90 -4.44 -5.24 -6.00
CA ASN A 90 -4.46 -5.56 -7.43
C ASN A 90 -5.69 -6.40 -7.75
N LEU A 91 -6.50 -5.95 -8.70
CA LEU A 91 -7.68 -6.71 -9.13
C LEU A 91 -7.33 -7.58 -10.34
N LEU A 92 -7.63 -8.87 -10.25
CA LEU A 92 -7.37 -9.88 -11.29
C LEU A 92 -8.67 -10.38 -11.89
N LYS A 93 -8.63 -10.80 -13.15
CA LYS A 93 -9.75 -11.53 -13.76
C LYS A 93 -9.87 -12.92 -13.13
N LYS A 94 -11.06 -13.26 -12.66
CA LYS A 94 -11.34 -14.58 -12.08
C LYS A 94 -11.69 -15.58 -13.19
N LYS A 95 -11.27 -16.84 -13.03
CA LYS A 95 -11.80 -17.95 -13.85
C LYS A 95 -13.31 -18.03 -13.69
N GLY A 96 -14.03 -18.15 -14.80
CA GLY A 96 -15.51 -18.20 -14.81
C GLY A 96 -16.19 -16.83 -14.67
N GLY A 97 -15.44 -15.72 -14.70
CA GLY A 97 -15.99 -14.36 -14.75
C GLY A 97 -15.92 -13.60 -13.42
N GLY A 98 -16.02 -12.27 -13.51
CA GLY A 98 -15.82 -11.35 -12.39
C GLY A 98 -14.34 -11.09 -12.10
N ARG A 99 -14.06 -10.49 -10.93
CA ARG A 99 -12.71 -10.15 -10.47
C ARG A 99 -12.50 -10.56 -9.01
N CYS A 100 -11.24 -10.80 -8.64
CA CYS A 100 -10.83 -10.95 -7.24
C CYS A 100 -9.62 -10.05 -6.94
N ALA A 101 -9.45 -9.69 -5.68
CA ALA A 101 -8.32 -8.89 -5.23
C ALA A 101 -7.17 -9.78 -4.76
N ALA A 102 -5.96 -9.51 -5.24
CA ALA A 102 -4.72 -9.85 -4.55
C ALA A 102 -4.30 -8.64 -3.71
N LEU A 103 -4.03 -8.87 -2.44
CA LEU A 103 -3.68 -7.83 -1.48
C LEU A 103 -2.24 -8.02 -1.02
N GLU A 104 -1.45 -6.96 -1.10
CA GLU A 104 -0.22 -6.82 -0.34
C GLU A 104 -0.51 -5.99 0.91
N ILE A 105 -0.13 -6.50 2.06
CA ILE A 105 -0.50 -5.96 3.37
C ILE A 105 0.77 -5.71 4.17
N LEU A 106 1.08 -4.43 4.40
CA LEU A 106 2.11 -4.00 5.33
C LEU A 106 1.44 -3.55 6.63
N ILE A 107 1.91 -4.09 7.76
CA ILE A 107 1.52 -3.64 9.10
C ILE A 107 2.74 -2.96 9.74
N VAL A 108 2.57 -1.75 10.27
CA VAL A 108 3.69 -1.00 10.83
C VAL A 108 3.99 -1.48 12.25
N THR A 109 5.01 -2.32 12.36
CA THR A 109 5.62 -2.73 13.64
C THR A 109 6.72 -1.75 14.04
N PRO A 110 7.28 -1.83 15.28
CA PRO A 110 8.44 -1.01 15.66
C PRO A 110 9.64 -1.15 14.70
N GLY A 111 9.86 -2.34 14.14
CA GLY A 111 10.93 -2.57 13.16
C GLY A 111 10.66 -1.87 11.82
N ILE A 112 9.42 -1.93 11.32
CA ILE A 112 9.01 -1.20 10.11
C ILE A 112 9.10 0.30 10.33
N SER A 113 8.64 0.80 11.48
CA SER A 113 8.75 2.20 11.89
C SER A 113 10.22 2.68 11.86
N ALA A 114 11.15 1.89 12.40
CA ALA A 114 12.58 2.20 12.36
C ALA A 114 13.12 2.24 10.92
N MET A 115 12.75 1.29 10.06
CA MET A 115 13.15 1.30 8.64
C MET A 115 12.64 2.54 7.91
N ILE A 116 11.38 2.94 8.15
CA ILE A 116 10.84 4.18 7.58
C ILE A 116 11.66 5.37 8.08
N ARG A 117 11.88 5.49 9.38
CA ARG A 117 12.65 6.60 9.99
C ARG A 117 14.05 6.75 9.38
N GLU A 118 14.75 5.63 9.20
CA GLU A 118 16.11 5.57 8.67
C GLU A 118 16.19 5.67 7.13
N GLY A 119 15.05 5.78 6.43
CA GLY A 119 15.02 5.84 4.96
C GLY A 119 15.37 4.51 4.28
N LYS A 120 15.17 3.39 4.97
CA LYS A 120 15.45 2.03 4.48
C LYS A 120 14.19 1.35 3.93
N THR A 121 13.36 2.09 3.20
CA THR A 121 12.08 1.60 2.65
C THR A 121 12.25 0.44 1.67
N PHE A 122 13.41 0.36 0.99
CA PHE A 122 13.79 -0.78 0.17
C PHE A 122 13.91 -2.12 0.92
N GLN A 123 14.04 -2.10 2.25
CA GLN A 123 14.10 -3.31 3.09
C GLN A 123 12.70 -3.81 3.51
N LEU A 124 11.65 -3.01 3.28
CA LEU A 124 10.28 -3.36 3.69
C LEU A 124 9.79 -4.69 3.10
N PRO A 125 10.04 -5.05 1.81
CA PRO A 125 9.62 -6.34 1.28
C PRO A 125 10.19 -7.53 2.08
N SER A 126 11.49 -7.52 2.38
CA SER A 126 12.14 -8.57 3.18
C SER A 126 11.61 -8.61 4.62
N ALA A 127 11.32 -7.45 5.20
CA ALA A 127 10.69 -7.38 6.52
C ALA A 127 9.27 -7.97 6.51
N MET A 128 8.50 -7.71 5.46
CA MET A 128 7.14 -8.26 5.28
C MET A 128 7.15 -9.78 5.14
N GLN A 129 8.14 -10.37 4.45
CA GLN A 129 8.29 -11.83 4.32
C GLN A 129 8.32 -12.54 5.67
N THR A 130 9.02 -11.96 6.65
CA THR A 130 9.12 -12.51 8.01
C THR A 130 8.02 -12.01 8.95
N GLY A 131 7.17 -11.11 8.46
CA GLY A 131 6.11 -10.42 9.19
C GLY A 131 4.75 -11.12 9.19
N ALA A 132 4.62 -12.31 8.62
CA ALA A 132 3.34 -13.03 8.46
C ALA A 132 2.54 -13.17 9.77
N LYS A 133 3.24 -13.39 10.91
CA LYS A 133 2.61 -13.48 12.25
C LYS A 133 1.91 -12.19 12.69
N PHE A 134 2.23 -11.06 12.09
CA PHE A 134 1.60 -9.76 12.32
C PHE A 134 0.51 -9.46 11.29
N GLY A 135 0.17 -10.41 10.41
CA GLY A 135 -0.79 -10.22 9.32
C GLY A 135 -0.20 -9.57 8.07
N MET A 136 1.13 -9.51 7.94
CA MET A 136 1.77 -9.03 6.70
C MET A 136 1.68 -10.08 5.60
N GLN A 137 1.62 -9.61 4.35
CA GLN A 137 1.51 -10.46 3.18
C GLN A 137 2.14 -9.76 1.98
N LEU A 138 3.02 -10.43 1.23
CA LEU A 138 3.51 -9.90 -0.04
C LEU A 138 2.51 -10.11 -1.17
N LEU A 139 2.60 -9.28 -2.21
CA LEU A 139 1.76 -9.45 -3.40
C LEU A 139 1.95 -10.83 -4.06
N ASN A 140 3.19 -11.29 -4.24
CA ASN A 140 3.47 -12.59 -4.86
C ASN A 140 2.87 -13.76 -4.07
N ASP A 141 2.85 -13.70 -2.74
CA ASP A 141 2.22 -14.72 -1.90
C ASP A 141 0.70 -14.74 -2.11
N ALA A 142 0.08 -13.55 -2.21
CA ALA A 142 -1.35 -13.42 -2.51
C ALA A 142 -1.71 -14.00 -3.89
N LEU A 143 -0.90 -13.69 -4.90
CA LEU A 143 -1.07 -14.15 -6.26
C LEU A 143 -0.92 -15.68 -6.35
N GLU A 144 0.11 -16.22 -5.71
CA GLU A 144 0.38 -17.66 -5.65
C GLU A 144 -0.79 -18.42 -5.01
N ALA A 145 -1.34 -17.91 -3.91
CA ALA A 145 -2.51 -18.49 -3.26
C ALA A 145 -3.73 -18.51 -4.22
N LEU A 146 -4.03 -17.41 -4.91
CA LEU A 146 -5.15 -17.34 -5.85
C LEU A 146 -5.01 -18.31 -7.03
N VAL A 147 -3.79 -18.54 -7.51
CA VAL A 147 -3.51 -19.51 -8.57
C VAL A 147 -3.68 -20.94 -8.05
N LYS A 148 -3.10 -21.27 -6.89
CA LYS A 148 -3.20 -22.61 -6.27
C LYS A 148 -4.64 -22.97 -5.91
N GLU A 149 -5.45 -22.00 -5.52
CA GLU A 149 -6.89 -22.16 -5.28
C GLU A 149 -7.71 -22.28 -6.58
N GLY A 150 -7.08 -22.15 -7.75
CA GLY A 150 -7.75 -22.21 -9.05
C GLY A 150 -8.66 -21.01 -9.35
N LYS A 151 -8.53 -19.89 -8.62
CA LYS A 151 -9.36 -18.70 -8.81
C LYS A 151 -8.93 -17.85 -10.00
N VAL A 152 -7.63 -17.82 -10.31
CA VAL A 152 -7.03 -16.97 -11.35
C VAL A 152 -6.14 -17.81 -12.26
N GLU A 153 -6.03 -17.44 -13.54
CA GLU A 153 -5.07 -18.06 -14.45
C GLU A 153 -3.62 -17.70 -14.08
N PRO A 154 -2.66 -18.64 -14.15
CA PRO A 154 -1.26 -18.37 -13.79
C PRO A 154 -0.66 -17.14 -14.50
N ASN A 155 -0.97 -16.97 -15.79
CA ASN A 155 -0.49 -15.83 -16.58
C ASN A 155 -1.13 -14.50 -16.17
N GLU A 156 -2.42 -14.50 -15.78
CA GLU A 156 -3.08 -13.30 -15.25
C GLU A 156 -2.45 -12.88 -13.91
N ALA A 157 -2.00 -13.84 -13.09
CA ALA A 157 -1.26 -13.56 -11.87
C ALA A 157 0.17 -13.07 -12.14
N LEU A 158 0.88 -13.68 -13.09
CA LEU A 158 2.23 -13.26 -13.52
C LEU A 158 2.24 -11.79 -13.99
N ASP A 159 1.23 -11.38 -14.77
CA ASP A 159 1.11 -10.01 -15.27
C ASP A 159 0.96 -8.96 -14.16
N ARG A 160 0.49 -9.37 -12.98
CA ARG A 160 0.28 -8.52 -11.80
C ARG A 160 1.39 -8.65 -10.76
N SER A 161 2.33 -9.57 -10.95
CA SER A 161 3.43 -9.78 -10.02
C SER A 161 4.36 -8.56 -9.97
N ALA A 162 4.77 -8.19 -8.75
CA ALA A 162 5.79 -7.17 -8.54
C ALA A 162 7.19 -7.67 -8.95
N GLU A 163 7.48 -8.94 -8.70
CA GLU A 163 8.75 -9.61 -8.99
C GLU A 163 8.48 -10.86 -9.84
N LYS A 164 8.45 -10.68 -11.18
CA LYS A 164 8.01 -11.71 -12.13
C LYS A 164 8.91 -12.95 -12.13
N ASP A 165 10.22 -12.77 -12.01
CA ASP A 165 11.21 -13.84 -11.91
C ASP A 165 10.95 -14.76 -10.70
N ASP A 166 10.73 -14.17 -9.53
CA ASP A 166 10.41 -14.89 -8.30
C ASP A 166 9.08 -15.65 -8.46
N PHE A 167 8.06 -14.98 -8.98
CA PHE A 167 6.75 -15.60 -9.18
C PHE A 167 6.82 -16.78 -10.16
N ALA A 168 7.51 -16.64 -11.30
CA ALA A 168 7.65 -17.70 -12.28
C ALA A 168 8.37 -18.93 -11.71
N LYS A 169 9.45 -18.73 -10.95
CA LYS A 169 10.17 -19.82 -10.26
C LYS A 169 9.28 -20.57 -9.27
N ARG A 170 8.43 -19.86 -8.53
CA ARG A 170 7.45 -20.48 -7.60
C ARG A 170 6.40 -21.30 -8.34
N MET A 171 5.90 -20.81 -9.48
CA MET A 171 4.95 -21.54 -10.32
C MET A 171 5.57 -22.81 -10.90
N GLU A 172 6.80 -22.71 -11.43
CA GLU A 172 7.54 -23.87 -11.95
C GLU A 172 7.78 -24.92 -10.86
N GLY A 173 8.20 -24.50 -9.66
CA GLY A 173 8.37 -25.39 -8.50
C GLY A 173 7.07 -26.08 -8.05
N ALA A 174 5.91 -25.48 -8.36
CA ALA A 174 4.59 -26.06 -8.12
C ALA A 174 4.05 -26.89 -9.31
N GLY A 175 4.84 -27.07 -10.39
CA GLY A 175 4.42 -27.76 -11.61
C GLY A 175 3.42 -26.99 -12.47
N ILE A 176 3.28 -25.68 -12.25
CA ILE A 176 2.35 -24.79 -12.95
C ILE A 176 3.14 -24.03 -14.02
N LYS A 177 2.72 -24.16 -15.28
CA LYS A 177 3.33 -23.42 -16.39
C LYS A 177 2.85 -21.97 -16.41
N VAL A 178 3.78 -21.06 -16.67
CA VAL A 178 3.55 -19.64 -16.94
C VAL A 178 4.33 -19.23 -18.18
N ASP A 179 3.80 -18.25 -18.92
CA ASP A 179 4.42 -17.69 -20.12
C ASP A 179 5.41 -16.60 -19.71
N TYR A 180 6.58 -17.02 -19.23
CA TYR A 180 7.65 -16.13 -18.80
C TYR A 180 8.97 -16.49 -19.47
N GLU A 181 9.54 -15.55 -20.23
CA GLU A 181 10.80 -15.75 -20.96
C GLU A 181 12.05 -15.27 -20.19
N GLY A 182 11.90 -14.83 -18.93
CA GLY A 182 12.99 -14.23 -18.15
C GLY A 182 13.35 -12.81 -18.59
N GLN A 183 14.13 -12.10 -17.77
CA GLN A 183 14.90 -10.92 -18.18
C GLN A 183 16.39 -11.19 -18.07
#